data_AF-A0AAP0SDX8-F1
#
_entry.id   AF-A0AAP0SDX8-F1
#
_cell.length_a   1.000
_cell.length_b   1.000
_cell.length_c   1.000
_cell.angle_alpha   90.00
_cell.angle_beta   90.00
_cell.angle_gamma   90.00
#
_symmetry.space_group_name_H-M   'P 1'
#
loop_
_entity.id
_entity.type
_entity.pdbx_description
1 polymer ?
#
loop_
_entity_poly.entity_id
_entity_poly.type
_entity_poly.pdbx_seq_one_letter_code
_entity_poly.pdbx_strand_id
1 'polypeptide(L)'
;MNMDIVGGDVVSLDAELLQLPEVSSSAFKSNPQHAQKLYEQWLLLPDTNRLVTSLLSDAKAGVPLNVSGTSSSPNAAASNSLPSMFPAGSAPPLSPRSTSGSPRIMKQRPGPSTLGSPLKVVSEPVRELIPQFYFQNGRPPPNEIKDQCLFRINQFFYGHSDGLQRHEFKSVAREICKLPSFFSTSLFRKIDVNCTGIVTRDAFVDYWINGNLLTVDLATQIFTILKQPDLKYLTQDDLKPVLQELLATHPGLEFLQSTPEFQERYAETVIYRIFYYMNRSGNGHLTLRELKRGNLIAAMQHADEEEDINKVLRYFSYEHFYVIYCKFWELDTDHDFLIDKENLIRYGNHALTYRIVDRIFSQVPRKFTSKVEGKMGYEDFVYFILSEEDKSSEPSLEYWYICTSCFLLSIYEIAVNLMH
;
A
#
# COMPACT_ATOMS: atom_id res chain seq x y z
N MET A 1 -4.65 -42.28 -10.44
CA MET A 1 -4.19 -41.18 -9.56
C MET A 1 -4.94 -39.95 -10.00
N ASN A 2 -5.92 -39.56 -9.18
CA ASN A 2 -6.64 -38.31 -9.31
C ASN A 2 -5.67 -37.14 -9.14
N MET A 3 -5.75 -36.14 -10.00
CA MET A 3 -5.22 -34.81 -9.71
C MET A 3 -6.42 -33.92 -9.40
N ASP A 4 -6.56 -33.64 -8.10
CA ASP A 4 -7.47 -32.65 -7.57
C ASP A 4 -7.06 -31.26 -8.07
N ILE A 5 -7.93 -30.64 -8.86
CA ILE A 5 -7.86 -29.21 -9.17
C ILE A 5 -8.59 -28.51 -8.02
N VAL A 6 -7.79 -27.94 -7.12
CA VAL A 6 -8.21 -27.05 -6.04
C VAL A 6 -8.97 -25.87 -6.63
N GLY A 7 -10.19 -25.65 -6.13
CA GLY A 7 -11.11 -24.61 -6.57
C GLY A 7 -10.51 -23.22 -6.43
N GLY A 8 -10.33 -22.55 -7.57
CA GLY A 8 -10.31 -21.10 -7.61
C GLY A 8 -11.75 -20.62 -7.57
N ASP A 9 -12.05 -19.69 -6.66
CA ASP A 9 -13.33 -18.99 -6.59
C ASP A 9 -13.65 -18.41 -7.97
N VAL A 10 -14.56 -19.07 -8.66
CA VAL A 10 -15.28 -18.52 -9.80
C VAL A 10 -16.01 -17.30 -9.25
N VAL A 11 -15.76 -16.12 -9.82
CA VAL A 11 -16.53 -14.91 -9.57
C VAL A 11 -18.00 -15.24 -9.83
N SER A 12 -18.72 -15.57 -8.76
CA SER A 12 -20.12 -15.94 -8.78
C SER A 12 -20.91 -14.66 -9.04
N LEU A 13 -21.56 -14.58 -10.20
CA LEU A 13 -22.56 -13.56 -10.51
C LEU A 13 -23.65 -13.60 -9.43
N ASP A 14 -23.79 -12.51 -8.66
CA ASP A 14 -24.88 -12.39 -7.69
C ASP A 14 -26.12 -11.84 -8.38
N ALA A 15 -27.08 -12.72 -8.65
CA ALA A 15 -28.32 -12.42 -9.36
C ALA A 15 -29.24 -11.43 -8.61
N GLU A 16 -28.99 -11.14 -7.32
CA GLU A 16 -29.75 -10.12 -6.58
C GLU A 16 -29.38 -8.69 -6.94
N LEU A 17 -28.20 -8.47 -7.55
CA LEU A 17 -27.74 -7.16 -8.01
C LEU A 17 -28.40 -6.69 -9.32
N LEU A 18 -29.08 -7.58 -10.05
CA LEU A 18 -29.52 -7.32 -11.43
C LEU A 18 -30.85 -6.56 -11.52
N GLN A 19 -31.64 -6.49 -10.43
CA GLN A 19 -32.97 -5.86 -10.33
C GLN A 19 -33.69 -5.64 -11.69
N LEU A 20 -33.90 -6.73 -12.43
CA LEU A 20 -34.55 -6.71 -13.73
C LEU A 20 -36.07 -6.67 -13.51
N PRO A 21 -36.80 -5.66 -14.03
CA PRO A 21 -38.24 -5.53 -13.82
C PRO A 21 -39.04 -6.72 -14.39
N GLU A 22 -38.48 -7.43 -15.37
CA GLU A 22 -39.19 -8.42 -16.19
C GLU A 22 -38.68 -9.87 -16.02
N VAL A 23 -37.64 -10.12 -15.23
CA VAL A 23 -37.10 -11.47 -15.02
C VAL A 23 -36.91 -11.79 -13.55
N SER A 24 -37.49 -12.91 -13.10
CA SER A 24 -37.35 -13.38 -11.72
C SER A 24 -35.89 -13.75 -11.39
N SER A 25 -35.33 -13.14 -10.35
CA SER A 25 -33.96 -13.39 -9.84
C SER A 25 -33.67 -14.86 -9.51
N SER A 26 -34.71 -15.67 -9.26
CA SER A 26 -34.63 -17.11 -9.03
C SER A 26 -34.20 -17.93 -10.26
N ALA A 27 -34.41 -17.42 -11.48
CA ALA A 27 -34.08 -18.14 -12.70
C ALA A 27 -32.55 -18.21 -12.93
N PHE A 28 -31.83 -17.14 -12.60
CA PHE A 28 -30.38 -17.03 -12.80
C PHE A 28 -29.56 -17.77 -11.73
N LYS A 29 -30.03 -17.80 -10.48
CA LYS A 29 -29.40 -18.59 -9.40
C LYS A 29 -29.39 -20.09 -9.69
N SER A 30 -30.36 -20.57 -10.48
CA SER A 30 -30.54 -21.99 -10.77
C SER A 30 -29.60 -22.51 -11.87
N ASN A 31 -28.96 -21.64 -12.66
CA ASN A 31 -28.20 -22.08 -13.84
C ASN A 31 -27.10 -21.10 -14.31
N PRO A 32 -25.99 -20.94 -13.57
CA PRO A 32 -24.91 -19.98 -13.89
C PRO A 32 -24.23 -20.25 -15.25
N GLN A 33 -24.19 -21.51 -15.69
CA GLN A 33 -23.66 -21.88 -17.01
C GLN A 33 -24.52 -21.34 -18.16
N HIS A 34 -25.79 -21.01 -17.91
CA HIS A 34 -26.69 -20.46 -18.90
C HIS A 34 -26.37 -18.98 -19.19
N ALA A 35 -26.06 -18.20 -18.14
CA ALA A 35 -25.62 -16.82 -18.28
C ALA A 35 -24.30 -16.71 -19.08
N GLN A 36 -23.36 -17.63 -18.84
CA GLN A 36 -22.09 -17.68 -19.58
C GLN A 36 -22.30 -18.03 -21.07
N LYS A 37 -23.22 -18.96 -21.39
CA LYS A 37 -23.56 -19.28 -22.79
C LYS A 37 -24.23 -18.12 -23.52
N LEU A 38 -25.09 -17.36 -22.83
CA LEU A 38 -25.72 -16.16 -23.40
C LEU A 38 -24.68 -15.05 -23.66
N TYR A 39 -23.70 -14.90 -22.77
CA TYR A 39 -22.57 -13.99 -22.97
C TYR A 39 -21.72 -14.37 -24.19
N GLU A 40 -21.40 -15.66 -24.36
CA GLU A 40 -20.68 -16.16 -25.52
C GLU A 40 -21.48 -15.93 -26.82
N GLN A 41 -22.80 -16.16 -26.80
CA GLN A 41 -23.67 -15.89 -27.95
C GLN A 41 -23.75 -14.39 -28.28
N TRP A 42 -23.74 -13.50 -27.28
CA TRP A 42 -23.75 -12.06 -27.49
C TRP A 42 -22.46 -11.56 -28.16
N LEU A 43 -21.28 -12.05 -27.75
CA LEU A 43 -19.99 -11.72 -28.39
C LEU A 43 -19.91 -12.18 -29.86
N LEU A 44 -20.73 -13.17 -30.23
CA LEU A 44 -20.84 -13.69 -31.58
C LEU A 44 -21.84 -12.90 -32.45
N LEU A 45 -22.65 -11.99 -31.87
CA LEU A 45 -23.53 -11.13 -32.64
C LEU A 45 -22.72 -10.14 -33.50
N PRO A 46 -23.06 -9.94 -34.78
CA PRO A 46 -22.26 -9.14 -35.70
C PRO A 46 -22.04 -7.70 -35.24
N ASP A 47 -23.08 -7.06 -34.70
CA ASP A 47 -23.04 -5.67 -34.26
C ASP A 47 -22.21 -5.51 -32.99
N THR A 48 -22.37 -6.43 -32.05
CA THR A 48 -21.56 -6.51 -30.83
C THR A 48 -20.09 -6.73 -31.14
N ASN A 49 -19.79 -7.72 -31.98
CA ASN A 49 -18.42 -8.04 -32.34
C ASN A 49 -17.72 -6.84 -33.00
N ARG A 50 -18.46 -6.13 -33.87
CA ARG A 50 -17.99 -4.91 -34.53
C ARG A 50 -17.74 -3.78 -33.54
N LEU A 51 -18.64 -3.55 -32.59
CA LEU A 51 -18.49 -2.52 -31.56
C LEU A 51 -17.32 -2.80 -30.61
N VAL A 52 -17.23 -4.02 -30.08
CA VAL A 52 -16.15 -4.43 -29.18
C VAL A 52 -14.80 -4.33 -29.87
N THR A 53 -14.73 -4.75 -31.14
CA THR A 53 -13.49 -4.67 -31.94
C THR A 53 -13.10 -3.21 -32.24
N SER A 54 -14.07 -2.32 -32.48
CA SER A 54 -13.79 -0.89 -32.68
C SER A 54 -13.30 -0.24 -31.40
N LEU A 55 -13.97 -0.47 -30.26
CA LEU A 55 -13.55 0.07 -28.96
C LEU A 55 -12.16 -0.43 -28.55
N LEU A 56 -11.84 -1.70 -28.84
CA LEU A 56 -10.52 -2.26 -28.61
C LEU A 56 -9.46 -1.63 -29.52
N SER A 57 -9.81 -1.32 -30.77
CA SER A 57 -8.94 -0.61 -31.71
C SER A 57 -8.69 0.84 -31.26
N ASP A 58 -9.73 1.54 -30.82
CA ASP A 58 -9.68 2.93 -30.37
C ASP A 58 -8.87 3.06 -29.07
N ALA A 59 -9.04 2.11 -28.14
CA ALA A 59 -8.23 2.02 -26.93
C ALA A 59 -6.74 1.76 -27.24
N LYS A 60 -6.45 0.87 -28.21
CA LYS A 60 -5.07 0.62 -28.67
C LYS A 60 -4.46 1.83 -29.38
N ALA A 61 -5.28 2.67 -30.02
CA ALA A 61 -4.87 3.89 -30.69
C ALA A 61 -4.75 5.11 -29.74
N GLY A 62 -5.09 4.95 -28.45
CA GLY A 62 -5.02 6.02 -27.45
C GLY A 62 -6.12 7.09 -27.62
N VAL A 63 -7.22 6.76 -28.30
CA VAL A 63 -8.34 7.67 -28.52
C VAL A 63 -9.24 7.67 -27.27
N PRO A 64 -9.65 8.85 -26.76
CA PRO A 64 -10.58 8.92 -25.63
C PRO A 64 -11.94 8.32 -26.02
N LEU A 65 -12.37 7.31 -25.25
CA LEU A 65 -13.63 6.61 -25.45
C LEU A 65 -14.80 7.45 -24.91
N ASN A 66 -15.32 8.37 -25.72
CA ASN A 66 -16.53 9.10 -25.38
C ASN A 66 -17.76 8.23 -25.67
N VAL A 67 -18.36 7.65 -24.62
CA VAL A 67 -19.70 7.07 -24.71
C VAL A 67 -20.71 8.19 -24.54
N SER A 68 -21.47 8.50 -25.58
CA SER A 68 -22.58 9.47 -25.48
C SER A 68 -23.69 8.88 -24.63
N GLY A 69 -23.83 9.38 -23.39
CA GLY A 69 -25.00 9.12 -22.56
C GLY A 69 -26.22 9.86 -23.13
N THR A 70 -27.28 9.12 -23.42
CA THR A 70 -28.60 9.69 -23.72
C THR A 70 -29.21 10.26 -22.44
N SER A 71 -28.92 11.53 -22.15
CA SER A 71 -29.71 12.33 -21.21
C SER A 71 -30.05 13.67 -21.86
N SER A 72 -31.28 13.79 -22.35
CA SER A 72 -31.85 15.02 -22.90
C SER A 72 -32.18 16.00 -21.78
N SER A 73 -31.47 17.14 -21.73
CA SER A 73 -31.96 18.39 -21.12
C SER A 73 -31.25 19.58 -21.78
N PRO A 74 -31.99 20.57 -22.32
CA PRO A 74 -31.41 21.72 -22.99
C PRO A 74 -31.17 22.83 -21.97
N ASN A 75 -29.90 23.19 -21.74
CA ASN A 75 -29.41 24.55 -21.42
C ASN A 75 -28.04 24.47 -20.74
N ALA A 76 -26.98 24.73 -21.51
CA ALA A 76 -25.82 25.52 -21.07
C ALA A 76 -24.91 25.73 -22.29
N ALA A 77 -24.83 26.98 -22.74
CA ALA A 77 -23.92 27.41 -23.78
C ALA A 77 -22.52 27.68 -23.20
N ALA A 78 -21.52 27.34 -24.02
CA ALA A 78 -20.21 27.97 -24.21
C ALA A 78 -19.18 28.09 -23.06
N SER A 79 -18.01 27.51 -23.38
CA SER A 79 -16.64 27.96 -23.11
C SER A 79 -16.12 27.99 -21.67
N ASN A 80 -15.17 27.07 -21.37
CA ASN A 80 -13.75 27.43 -21.38
C ASN A 80 -12.86 26.18 -21.39
N SER A 81 -12.02 26.10 -22.41
CA SER A 81 -10.93 25.13 -22.60
C SER A 81 -9.72 25.50 -21.74
N LEU A 82 -9.17 24.51 -21.01
CA LEU A 82 -7.87 24.59 -20.34
C LEU A 82 -6.78 23.88 -21.17
N PRO A 83 -5.49 24.24 -20.99
CA PRO A 83 -4.49 24.24 -22.06
C PRO A 83 -3.75 22.90 -22.23
N SER A 84 -3.34 22.65 -23.48
CA SER A 84 -2.42 21.60 -23.90
C SER A 84 -1.04 21.78 -23.25
N MET A 85 -0.53 20.73 -22.61
CA MET A 85 0.77 20.70 -21.93
C MET A 85 1.85 19.86 -22.66
N PHE A 86 1.79 19.72 -23.98
CA PHE A 86 2.88 19.06 -24.73
C PHE A 86 3.19 19.77 -26.06
N PRO A 87 4.40 20.34 -26.23
CA PRO A 87 4.88 20.77 -27.54
C PRO A 87 5.17 19.55 -28.43
N ALA A 88 4.74 19.64 -29.68
CA ALA A 88 5.06 18.67 -30.71
C ALA A 88 6.57 18.61 -30.98
N GLY A 89 7.11 17.39 -31.11
CA GLY A 89 8.41 17.14 -31.73
C GLY A 89 9.55 16.84 -30.75
N SER A 90 9.63 15.59 -30.28
CA SER A 90 10.87 14.95 -29.80
C SER A 90 10.63 13.44 -29.76
N ALA A 91 11.29 12.68 -30.63
CA ALA A 91 11.24 11.22 -30.60
C ALA A 91 11.95 10.67 -29.34
N PRO A 92 11.44 9.61 -28.69
CA PRO A 92 12.13 8.98 -27.57
C PRO A 92 13.25 8.03 -28.06
N PRO A 93 14.36 7.87 -27.33
CA PRO A 93 15.42 6.94 -27.68
C PRO A 93 15.00 5.49 -27.42
N LEU A 94 15.29 4.62 -28.39
CA LEU A 94 15.02 3.19 -28.37
C LEU A 94 15.93 2.45 -27.37
N SER A 95 15.33 1.62 -26.52
CA SER A 95 16.04 0.63 -25.69
C SER A 95 16.63 -0.50 -26.56
N PRO A 96 17.77 -1.10 -26.16
CA PRO A 96 18.50 -2.06 -27.00
C PRO A 96 17.79 -3.42 -27.09
N ARG A 97 17.60 -3.88 -28.33
CA ARG A 97 17.03 -5.19 -28.68
C ARG A 97 18.14 -6.24 -28.66
N SER A 98 18.07 -7.19 -27.74
CA SER A 98 18.91 -8.38 -27.69
C SER A 98 18.57 -9.32 -28.86
N THR A 99 19.57 -9.66 -29.66
CA THR A 99 19.49 -10.62 -30.76
C THR A 99 19.67 -12.04 -30.23
N SER A 100 18.60 -12.83 -30.31
CA SER A 100 18.60 -14.28 -30.09
C SER A 100 19.30 -14.99 -31.25
N GLY A 101 20.53 -15.46 -31.04
CA GLY A 101 21.24 -16.33 -31.96
C GLY A 101 21.24 -17.79 -31.48
N SER A 102 20.35 -18.62 -32.01
CA SER A 102 20.49 -20.09 -32.00
C SER A 102 21.27 -20.55 -33.23
N PRO A 103 22.33 -21.36 -33.10
CA PRO A 103 23.02 -21.92 -34.26
C PRO A 103 22.34 -23.21 -34.76
N ARG A 104 21.91 -23.19 -36.02
CA ARG A 104 21.50 -24.38 -36.79
C ARG A 104 22.73 -25.12 -37.33
N ILE A 105 22.67 -26.45 -37.26
CA ILE A 105 23.61 -27.43 -37.82
C ILE A 105 23.34 -27.67 -39.31
N MET A 106 24.42 -27.86 -40.09
CA MET A 106 24.64 -28.68 -41.32
C MET A 106 25.62 -27.94 -42.26
N LYS A 107 26.61 -28.52 -42.97
CA LYS A 107 26.92 -29.89 -43.41
C LYS A 107 28.42 -29.95 -43.86
N GLN A 108 28.98 -31.15 -43.88
CA GLN A 108 30.38 -31.55 -44.15
C GLN A 108 30.89 -31.42 -45.61
N ARG A 109 32.23 -31.43 -45.80
CA ARG A 109 33.00 -32.24 -46.78
C ARG A 109 34.54 -32.23 -46.50
N PRO A 110 35.40 -33.11 -47.08
CA PRO A 110 36.14 -34.12 -46.29
C PRO A 110 37.69 -34.16 -46.45
N GLY A 111 38.36 -34.78 -45.46
CA GLY A 111 39.64 -35.54 -45.59
C GLY A 111 40.87 -34.96 -44.86
N PRO A 112 41.92 -35.76 -44.53
CA PRO A 112 41.95 -37.16 -44.11
C PRO A 112 42.57 -37.38 -42.69
N SER A 113 42.37 -38.61 -42.22
CA SER A 113 42.82 -39.30 -40.99
C SER A 113 44.19 -38.97 -40.39
N THR A 114 44.30 -38.99 -39.04
CA THR A 114 45.13 -39.97 -38.30
C THR A 114 44.92 -39.91 -36.77
N LEU A 115 44.99 -41.10 -36.17
CA LEU A 115 45.08 -41.49 -34.76
C LEU A 115 45.12 -40.44 -33.64
N GLY A 116 44.30 -40.69 -32.61
CA GLY A 116 44.54 -40.22 -31.25
C GLY A 116 43.28 -40.24 -30.41
N SER A 117 42.97 -41.36 -29.77
CA SER A 117 42.12 -41.34 -28.57
C SER A 117 42.93 -40.72 -27.44
N PRO A 118 42.44 -39.62 -26.87
CA PRO A 118 42.43 -39.56 -25.42
C PRO A 118 40.99 -39.30 -25.00
N LEU A 119 40.45 -40.23 -24.21
CA LEU A 119 39.41 -39.91 -23.25
C LEU A 119 39.96 -38.76 -22.38
N LYS A 120 39.76 -37.53 -22.84
CA LYS A 120 39.82 -36.36 -21.99
C LYS A 120 38.57 -36.50 -21.14
N VAL A 121 38.76 -36.95 -19.90
CA VAL A 121 37.77 -36.78 -18.84
C VAL A 121 37.33 -35.33 -18.95
N VAL A 122 36.13 -35.13 -19.49
CA VAL A 122 35.45 -33.85 -19.41
C VAL A 122 35.22 -33.71 -17.92
N SER A 123 36.10 -32.94 -17.28
CA SER A 123 35.82 -32.36 -15.97
C SER A 123 34.38 -31.88 -16.04
N GLU A 124 33.52 -32.44 -15.18
CA GLU A 124 32.15 -31.97 -15.01
C GLU A 124 32.16 -30.45 -15.09
N PRO A 125 31.21 -29.81 -15.80
CA PRO A 125 31.14 -28.36 -15.78
C PRO A 125 31.12 -27.97 -14.31
N VAL A 126 32.13 -27.20 -13.88
CA VAL A 126 32.22 -26.70 -12.50
C VAL A 126 30.83 -26.19 -12.20
N ARG A 127 30.11 -26.86 -11.29
CA ARG A 127 28.83 -26.36 -10.82
C ARG A 127 29.18 -25.01 -10.23
N GLU A 128 28.93 -23.93 -10.96
CA GLU A 128 28.98 -22.59 -10.40
C GLU A 128 27.99 -22.64 -9.23
N LEU A 129 28.55 -22.75 -8.04
CA LEU A 129 27.78 -22.77 -6.81
C LEU A 129 27.10 -21.41 -6.76
N ILE A 130 25.80 -21.37 -7.07
CA ILE A 130 25.00 -20.16 -6.98
C ILE A 130 25.26 -19.61 -5.58
N PRO A 131 25.97 -18.47 -5.46
CA PRO A 131 26.29 -17.94 -4.15
C PRO A 131 25.00 -17.70 -3.40
N GLN A 132 25.02 -17.88 -2.08
CA GLN A 132 23.85 -17.57 -1.28
C GLN A 132 23.43 -16.12 -1.55
N PHE A 133 22.24 -15.94 -2.14
CA PHE A 133 21.71 -14.64 -2.53
C PHE A 133 20.59 -14.17 -1.58
N TYR A 134 20.08 -15.07 -0.74
CA TYR A 134 19.06 -14.79 0.26
C TYR A 134 19.60 -14.96 1.68
N PHE A 135 19.49 -13.90 2.47
CA PHE A 135 19.94 -13.83 3.87
C PHE A 135 18.75 -13.36 4.71
N GLN A 136 18.15 -14.24 5.51
CA GLN A 136 16.96 -13.91 6.31
C GLN A 136 17.21 -12.76 7.29
N ASN A 137 18.40 -12.72 7.89
CA ASN A 137 18.79 -11.73 8.92
C ASN A 137 19.92 -10.80 8.46
N GLY A 138 20.04 -10.58 7.14
CA GLY A 138 21.16 -9.83 6.58
C GLY A 138 22.48 -10.61 6.56
N ARG A 139 23.51 -10.02 5.97
CA ARG A 139 24.88 -10.57 6.01
C ARG A 139 25.54 -10.16 7.33
N PRO A 140 26.31 -11.06 7.98
CA PRO A 140 27.06 -10.68 9.18
C PRO A 140 28.05 -9.54 8.88
N PRO A 141 28.27 -8.62 9.84
CA PRO A 141 29.14 -7.46 9.62
C PRO A 141 30.57 -7.89 9.34
N PRO A 142 31.27 -7.23 8.39
CA PRO A 142 32.73 -7.28 8.35
C PRO A 142 33.30 -6.88 9.72
N ASN A 143 34.34 -7.59 10.16
CA ASN A 143 34.93 -7.38 11.49
C ASN A 143 35.33 -5.91 11.72
N GLU A 144 35.82 -5.21 10.70
CA GLU A 144 36.19 -3.79 10.79
C GLU A 144 35.04 -2.86 11.18
N ILE A 145 33.84 -3.04 10.60
CA ILE A 145 32.66 -2.21 10.91
C ILE A 145 32.17 -2.53 12.32
N LYS A 146 32.24 -3.81 12.71
CA LYS A 146 31.90 -4.26 14.06
C LYS A 146 32.82 -3.64 15.10
N ASP A 147 34.13 -3.64 14.86
CA ASP A 147 35.13 -3.11 15.79
C ASP A 147 35.01 -1.58 15.94
N GLN A 148 34.79 -0.84 14.84
CA GLN A 148 34.53 0.60 14.88
C GLN A 148 33.24 0.93 15.66
N CYS A 149 32.17 0.15 15.44
CA CYS A 149 30.92 0.31 16.15
C CYS A 149 31.10 0.04 17.65
N LEU A 150 31.76 -1.07 18.01
CA LEU A 150 32.09 -1.42 19.40
C LEU A 150 32.91 -0.34 20.10
N PHE A 151 33.89 0.25 19.40
CA PHE A 151 34.68 1.34 19.94
C PHE A 151 33.81 2.55 20.30
N ARG A 152 32.90 2.96 19.40
CA ARG A 152 31.95 4.05 19.68
C ARG A 152 30.99 3.71 20.82
N ILE A 153 30.45 2.49 20.85
CA ILE A 153 29.60 2.03 21.96
C ILE A 153 30.35 2.16 23.28
N ASN A 154 31.59 1.67 23.35
CA ASN A 154 32.39 1.76 24.58
C ASN A 154 32.63 3.21 25.03
N GLN A 155 32.73 4.18 24.11
CA GLN A 155 32.82 5.60 24.46
C GLN A 155 31.54 6.14 25.10
N PHE A 156 30.36 5.80 24.55
CA PHE A 156 29.08 6.24 25.10
C PHE A 156 28.78 5.62 26.47
N PHE A 157 29.21 4.38 26.71
CA PHE A 157 29.05 3.69 27.98
C PHE A 157 30.21 3.94 28.97
N TYR A 158 31.22 4.72 28.58
CA TYR A 158 32.34 5.04 29.46
C TYR A 158 31.85 5.84 30.68
N GLY A 159 32.23 5.40 31.88
CA GLY A 159 31.78 6.01 33.13
C GLY A 159 30.38 5.59 33.61
N HIS A 160 29.64 4.80 32.83
CA HIS A 160 28.29 4.32 33.16
C HIS A 160 28.33 2.81 33.43
N SER A 161 28.95 2.41 34.54
CA SER A 161 29.14 0.99 34.89
C SER A 161 27.83 0.23 35.07
N ASP A 162 26.78 0.92 35.52
CA ASP A 162 25.46 0.33 35.75
C ASP A 162 24.58 0.32 34.49
N GLY A 163 24.99 1.01 33.42
CA GLY A 163 24.26 1.18 32.16
C GLY A 163 23.72 2.61 31.96
N LEU A 164 23.02 2.82 30.84
CA LEU A 164 22.46 4.12 30.45
C LEU A 164 20.96 4.18 30.77
N GLN A 165 20.52 5.32 31.29
CA GLN A 165 19.10 5.62 31.45
C GLN A 165 18.47 6.11 30.14
N ARG A 166 17.13 6.17 30.09
CA ARG A 166 16.37 6.52 28.87
C ARG A 166 16.82 7.85 28.23
N HIS A 167 17.14 8.85 29.02
CA HIS A 167 17.52 10.18 28.53
C HIS A 167 18.92 10.17 27.88
N GLU A 168 19.88 9.46 28.48
CA GLU A 168 21.25 9.30 27.96
C GLU A 168 21.27 8.42 26.70
N PHE A 169 20.40 7.40 26.66
CA PHE A 169 20.31 6.47 25.53
C PHE A 169 19.85 7.14 24.22
N LYS A 170 19.19 8.31 24.28
CA LYS A 170 18.81 9.08 23.07
C LYS A 170 20.01 9.36 22.15
N SER A 171 21.16 9.69 22.72
CA SER A 171 22.39 9.94 21.95
C SER A 171 22.90 8.67 21.26
N VAL A 172 22.76 7.50 21.90
CA VAL A 172 23.15 6.20 21.32
C VAL A 172 22.25 5.84 20.14
N ALA A 173 20.93 5.99 20.28
CA ALA A 173 19.98 5.74 19.20
C ALA A 173 20.23 6.64 17.98
N ARG A 174 20.57 7.91 18.21
CA ARG A 174 20.86 8.87 17.13
C ARG A 174 22.21 8.61 16.46
N GLU A 175 23.29 8.58 17.24
CA GLU A 175 24.66 8.60 16.71
C GLU A 175 25.15 7.23 16.24
N ILE A 176 24.72 6.16 16.91
CA ILE A 176 25.12 4.78 16.57
C ILE A 176 24.12 4.15 15.63
N CYS A 177 22.82 4.23 15.97
CA CYS A 177 21.78 3.53 15.22
C CYS A 177 21.24 4.35 14.04
N LYS A 178 21.46 5.67 14.02
CA LYS A 178 20.96 6.59 12.97
C LYS A 178 19.43 6.52 12.81
N LEU A 179 18.74 6.23 13.90
CA LEU A 179 17.28 6.22 13.94
C LEU A 179 16.76 7.64 14.19
N PRO A 180 15.55 7.97 13.71
CA PRO A 180 14.88 9.22 14.11
C PRO A 180 14.79 9.32 15.64
N SER A 181 14.93 10.52 16.19
CA SER A 181 15.06 10.75 17.64
C SER A 181 13.92 10.14 18.46
N PHE A 182 12.70 10.17 17.93
CA PHE A 182 11.49 9.63 18.55
C PHE A 182 11.40 8.08 18.54
N PHE A 183 12.39 7.36 18.00
CA PHE A 183 12.52 5.91 18.13
C PHE A 183 13.31 5.45 19.35
N SER A 184 14.03 6.36 20.02
CA SER A 184 14.91 6.01 21.14
C SER A 184 14.19 5.22 22.23
N THR A 185 12.99 5.66 22.63
CA THR A 185 12.18 5.00 23.67
C THR A 185 11.74 3.60 23.25
N SER A 186 11.37 3.40 21.98
CA SER A 186 10.98 2.10 21.44
C SER A 186 12.16 1.13 21.40
N LEU A 187 13.34 1.58 20.95
CA LEU A 187 14.57 0.78 20.97
C LEU A 187 14.97 0.43 22.41
N PHE A 188 14.91 1.39 23.32
CA PHE A 188 15.22 1.18 24.74
C PHE A 188 14.36 0.07 25.33
N ARG A 189 13.04 0.12 25.13
CA ARG A 189 12.10 -0.91 25.63
C ARG A 189 12.33 -2.28 25.01
N LYS A 190 12.83 -2.36 23.77
CA LYS A 190 13.16 -3.64 23.14
C LYS A 190 14.37 -4.31 23.78
N ILE A 191 15.30 -3.54 24.36
CA ILE A 191 16.51 -4.06 24.99
C ILE A 191 16.26 -4.30 26.48
N ASP A 192 15.59 -3.37 27.16
CA ASP A 192 15.22 -3.48 28.58
C ASP A 192 13.95 -4.32 28.75
N VAL A 193 14.04 -5.61 28.43
CA VAL A 193 12.92 -6.57 28.51
C VAL A 193 12.33 -6.64 29.93
N ASN A 194 13.17 -6.46 30.95
CA ASN A 194 12.79 -6.55 32.35
C ASN A 194 12.26 -5.21 32.92
N CYS A 195 12.15 -4.16 32.10
CA CYS A 195 11.67 -2.82 32.51
C CYS A 195 12.42 -2.25 33.73
N THR A 196 13.73 -2.49 33.79
CA THR A 196 14.62 -2.03 34.87
C THR A 196 14.85 -0.51 34.83
N GLY A 197 14.58 0.13 33.70
CA GLY A 197 14.84 1.55 33.47
C GLY A 197 16.28 1.85 33.04
N ILE A 198 17.11 0.82 32.84
CA ILE A 198 18.52 0.95 32.45
C ILE A 198 18.85 -0.06 31.34
N VAL A 199 19.64 0.37 30.35
CA VAL A 199 20.20 -0.51 29.32
C VAL A 199 21.71 -0.65 29.56
N THR A 200 22.19 -1.86 29.77
CA THR A 200 23.62 -2.13 29.91
C THR A 200 24.31 -2.22 28.55
N ARG A 201 25.63 -2.00 28.54
CA ARG A 201 26.46 -2.11 27.33
C ARG A 201 26.32 -3.48 26.67
N ASP A 202 26.38 -4.54 27.48
CA ASP A 202 26.34 -5.92 26.99
C ASP A 202 24.97 -6.26 26.39
N ALA A 203 23.88 -5.81 27.01
CA ALA A 203 22.54 -5.97 26.45
C ALA A 203 22.37 -5.23 25.12
N PHE A 204 22.89 -3.99 25.02
CA PHE A 204 22.85 -3.24 23.76
C PHE A 204 23.69 -3.91 22.66
N VAL A 205 24.91 -4.36 22.97
CA VAL A 205 25.78 -5.06 22.02
C VAL A 205 25.15 -6.36 21.55
N ASP A 206 24.55 -7.13 22.46
CA ASP A 206 23.88 -8.37 22.11
C ASP A 206 22.72 -8.14 21.15
N TYR A 207 21.84 -7.18 21.46
CA TYR A 207 20.71 -6.85 20.60
C TYR A 207 21.15 -6.26 19.25
N TRP A 208 22.03 -5.26 19.27
CA TRP A 208 22.37 -4.47 18.08
C TRP A 208 23.37 -5.15 17.15
N ILE A 209 24.43 -5.75 17.72
CA ILE A 209 25.53 -6.34 16.96
C ILE A 209 25.31 -7.84 16.78
N ASN A 210 25.08 -8.59 17.86
CA ASN A 210 24.89 -10.05 17.74
C ASN A 210 23.54 -10.37 17.08
N GLY A 211 22.53 -9.51 17.25
CA GLY A 211 21.27 -9.54 16.51
C GLY A 211 21.36 -9.11 15.04
N ASN A 212 22.54 -8.79 14.51
CA ASN A 212 22.80 -8.35 13.13
C ASN A 212 22.02 -7.08 12.68
N LEU A 213 21.52 -6.25 13.60
CA LEU A 213 20.86 -4.99 13.25
C LEU A 213 21.82 -3.97 12.64
N LEU A 214 23.10 -4.03 13.01
CA LEU A 214 24.15 -3.15 12.49
C LEU A 214 24.29 -3.20 10.95
N THR A 215 23.99 -4.34 10.31
CA THR A 215 24.24 -4.53 8.87
C THR A 215 23.01 -4.47 7.99
N VAL A 216 21.82 -4.55 8.58
CA VAL A 216 20.58 -4.45 7.81
C VAL A 216 20.26 -2.98 7.54
N ASP A 217 19.49 -2.76 6.47
CA ASP A 217 19.05 -1.42 6.09
C ASP A 217 18.09 -0.81 7.13
N LEU A 218 17.98 0.52 7.14
CA LEU A 218 17.19 1.28 8.10
C LEU A 218 15.72 0.84 8.18
N ALA A 219 15.10 0.47 7.05
CA ALA A 219 13.73 -0.01 7.04
C ALA A 219 13.60 -1.35 7.79
N THR A 220 14.57 -2.26 7.62
CA THR A 220 14.64 -3.52 8.38
C THR A 220 14.91 -3.29 9.86
N GLN A 221 15.76 -2.31 10.21
CA GLN A 221 16.01 -1.94 11.60
C GLN A 221 14.73 -1.44 12.27
N ILE A 222 14.08 -0.43 11.68
CA ILE A 222 12.82 0.14 12.18
C ILE A 222 11.73 -0.93 12.27
N PHE A 223 11.59 -1.76 11.24
CA PHE A 223 10.63 -2.87 11.26
C PHE A 223 10.88 -3.81 12.44
N THR A 224 12.13 -4.20 12.67
CA THR A 224 12.48 -5.14 13.76
C THR A 224 12.26 -4.52 15.15
N ILE A 225 12.51 -3.22 15.28
CA ILE A 225 12.31 -2.47 16.53
C ILE A 225 10.82 -2.37 16.88
N LEU A 226 9.94 -2.17 15.90
CA LEU A 226 8.51 -1.97 16.16
C LEU A 226 7.72 -3.27 16.27
N LYS A 227 8.10 -4.28 15.49
CA LYS A 227 7.36 -5.53 15.39
C LYS A 227 7.24 -6.24 16.74
N GLN A 228 6.06 -6.78 17.02
CA GLN A 228 5.89 -7.70 18.14
C GLN A 228 6.74 -8.99 17.95
N PRO A 229 7.08 -9.69 19.05
CA PRO A 229 7.63 -11.04 18.97
C PRO A 229 6.76 -11.92 18.06
N ASP A 230 7.39 -12.78 17.28
CA ASP A 230 6.73 -13.81 16.44
C ASP A 230 5.86 -13.35 15.25
N LEU A 231 5.44 -12.09 15.19
CA LEU A 231 4.72 -11.55 14.03
C LEU A 231 5.66 -11.31 12.83
N LYS A 232 5.13 -11.27 11.61
CA LYS A 232 5.90 -10.97 10.38
C LYS A 232 5.44 -9.67 9.69
N TYR A 233 4.70 -8.85 10.43
CA TYR A 233 4.09 -7.62 9.99
C TYR A 233 3.97 -6.65 11.16
N LEU A 234 3.75 -5.37 10.86
CA LEU A 234 3.38 -4.34 11.83
C LEU A 234 1.87 -4.13 11.78
N THR A 235 1.28 -3.94 12.96
CA THR A 235 -0.10 -3.52 13.16
C THR A 235 -0.16 -2.02 13.44
N GLN A 236 -1.36 -1.45 13.46
CA GLN A 236 -1.58 -0.05 13.83
C GLN A 236 -1.05 0.26 15.25
N ASP A 237 -1.24 -0.67 16.19
CA ASP A 237 -0.81 -0.51 17.59
C ASP A 237 0.71 -0.43 17.73
N ASP A 238 1.47 -1.06 16.84
CA ASP A 238 2.94 -1.05 16.88
C ASP A 238 3.54 0.33 16.58
N LEU A 239 2.78 1.22 15.94
CA LEU A 239 3.19 2.61 15.66
C LEU A 239 2.86 3.56 16.82
N LYS A 240 1.95 3.20 17.73
CA LYS A 240 1.50 4.09 18.82
C LYS A 240 2.65 4.57 19.72
N PRO A 241 3.59 3.72 20.19
CA PRO A 241 4.67 4.18 21.06
C PRO A 241 5.58 5.22 20.40
N VAL A 242 5.78 5.10 19.09
CA VAL A 242 6.61 6.02 18.29
C VAL A 242 5.92 7.37 18.14
N LEU A 243 4.62 7.37 17.85
CA LEU A 243 3.84 8.61 17.73
C LEU A 243 3.65 9.31 19.08
N GLN A 244 3.55 8.55 20.18
CA GLN A 244 3.54 9.12 21.53
C GLN A 244 4.84 9.86 21.83
N GLU A 245 6.00 9.29 21.49
CA GLU A 245 7.28 10.00 21.67
C GLU A 245 7.36 11.22 20.74
N LEU A 246 6.93 11.10 19.47
CA LEU A 246 6.88 12.23 18.53
C LEU A 246 6.05 13.39 19.11
N LEU A 247 4.84 13.11 19.60
CA LEU A 247 3.95 14.11 20.23
C LEU A 247 4.57 14.74 21.49
N ALA A 248 5.38 13.99 22.24
CA ALA A 248 6.01 14.47 23.45
C ALA A 248 7.25 15.35 23.17
N THR A 249 7.96 15.12 22.05
CA THR A 249 9.27 15.75 21.82
C THR A 249 9.32 16.72 20.64
N HIS A 250 8.39 16.65 19.69
CA HIS A 250 8.45 17.46 18.48
C HIS A 250 7.99 18.90 18.73
N PRO A 251 8.81 19.93 18.41
CA PRO A 251 8.48 21.33 18.70
C PRO A 251 7.19 21.80 18.02
N GLY A 252 6.99 21.44 16.74
CA GLY A 252 5.77 21.73 16.00
C GLY A 252 4.49 21.05 16.50
N LEU A 253 4.54 20.26 17.58
CA LEU A 253 3.37 19.62 18.21
C LEU A 253 3.24 19.97 19.71
N GLU A 254 4.12 20.82 20.25
CA GLU A 254 4.13 21.19 21.68
C GLU A 254 2.78 21.75 22.16
N PHE A 255 2.11 22.52 21.30
CA PHE A 255 0.80 23.10 21.62
C PHE A 255 -0.28 22.04 21.93
N LEU A 256 -0.15 20.81 21.42
CA LEU A 256 -1.10 19.72 21.67
C LEU A 256 -0.93 19.07 23.05
N GLN A 257 0.17 19.33 23.77
CA GLN A 257 0.45 18.73 25.09
C GLN A 257 -0.64 19.01 26.14
N SER A 258 -1.34 20.13 26.00
CA SER A 258 -2.43 20.51 26.90
C SER A 258 -3.78 19.81 26.58
N THR A 259 -3.84 19.04 25.50
CA THR A 259 -5.09 18.48 24.94
C THR A 259 -4.94 16.99 24.59
N PRO A 260 -5.00 16.08 25.58
CA PRO A 260 -4.82 14.64 25.37
C PRO A 260 -5.76 14.02 24.32
N GLU A 261 -7.02 14.45 24.26
CA GLU A 261 -7.98 13.95 23.27
C GLU A 261 -7.53 14.24 21.84
N PHE A 262 -7.03 15.45 21.57
CA PHE A 262 -6.50 15.82 20.25
C PHE A 262 -5.18 15.11 19.93
N GLN A 263 -4.35 14.82 20.94
CA GLN A 263 -3.14 14.03 20.74
C GLN A 263 -3.47 12.61 20.26
N GLU A 264 -4.45 11.97 20.90
CA GLU A 264 -4.90 10.64 20.52
C GLU A 264 -5.47 10.65 19.09
N ARG A 265 -6.35 11.61 18.77
CA ARG A 265 -6.93 11.74 17.42
C ARG A 265 -5.91 12.04 16.34
N TYR A 266 -4.92 12.90 16.62
CA TYR A 266 -3.82 13.15 15.70
C TYR A 266 -3.02 11.87 15.45
N ALA A 267 -2.62 11.16 16.52
CA ALA A 267 -1.84 9.92 16.39
C ALA A 267 -2.61 8.85 15.59
N GLU A 268 -3.89 8.64 15.89
CA GLU A 268 -4.77 7.75 15.13
C GLU A 268 -4.82 8.12 13.65
N THR A 269 -5.03 9.40 13.34
CA THR A 269 -5.10 9.90 11.96
C THR A 269 -3.79 9.67 11.21
N VAL A 270 -2.65 9.92 11.84
CA VAL A 270 -1.34 9.65 11.24
C VAL A 270 -1.21 8.15 10.93
N ILE A 271 -1.62 7.26 11.84
CA ILE A 271 -1.60 5.81 11.63
C ILE A 271 -2.51 5.42 10.44
N TYR A 272 -3.74 5.92 10.40
CA TYR A 272 -4.67 5.62 9.31
C TYR A 272 -4.12 6.09 7.96
N ARG A 273 -3.51 7.30 7.90
CA ARG A 273 -2.83 7.80 6.71
C ARG A 273 -1.66 6.91 6.29
N ILE A 274 -0.86 6.43 7.26
CA ILE A 274 0.24 5.50 6.98
C ILE A 274 -0.32 4.22 6.34
N PHE A 275 -1.31 3.59 6.95
CA PHE A 275 -1.88 2.34 6.43
C PHE A 275 -2.59 2.53 5.09
N TYR A 276 -3.29 3.64 4.89
CA TYR A 276 -3.95 3.98 3.62
C TYR A 276 -2.97 3.99 2.43
N TYR A 277 -1.79 4.61 2.57
CA TYR A 277 -0.82 4.67 1.48
C TYR A 277 0.14 3.46 1.43
N MET A 278 0.46 2.84 2.57
CA MET A 278 1.51 1.83 2.65
C MET A 278 0.99 0.38 2.58
N ASN A 279 -0.15 0.08 3.22
CA ASN A 279 -0.69 -1.29 3.28
C ASN A 279 -1.65 -1.55 2.11
N ARG A 280 -1.08 -1.71 0.91
CA ARG A 280 -1.82 -1.93 -0.35
C ARG A 280 -2.69 -3.17 -0.34
N SER A 281 -2.32 -4.17 0.47
CA SER A 281 -3.11 -5.40 0.61
C SER A 281 -4.40 -5.23 1.42
N GLY A 282 -4.58 -4.10 2.11
CA GLY A 282 -5.80 -3.78 2.85
C GLY A 282 -6.12 -4.73 4.01
N ASN A 283 -5.15 -5.52 4.47
CA ASN A 283 -5.32 -6.55 5.48
C ASN A 283 -4.95 -6.09 6.90
N GLY A 284 -4.57 -4.82 7.08
CA GLY A 284 -4.13 -4.27 8.37
C GLY A 284 -2.75 -4.74 8.82
N HIS A 285 -1.99 -5.42 7.95
CA HIS A 285 -0.68 -6.00 8.24
C HIS A 285 0.39 -5.38 7.34
N LEU A 286 1.09 -4.36 7.85
CA LEU A 286 2.17 -3.72 7.11
C LEU A 286 3.42 -4.59 7.11
N THR A 287 3.78 -5.13 5.96
CA THR A 287 4.93 -6.03 5.80
C THR A 287 6.25 -5.27 5.62
N LEU A 288 7.39 -5.93 5.89
CA LEU A 288 8.71 -5.36 5.62
C LEU A 288 8.89 -4.97 4.14
N ARG A 289 8.27 -5.73 3.23
CA ARG A 289 8.33 -5.44 1.79
C ARG A 289 7.59 -4.15 1.43
N GLU A 290 6.41 -3.93 2.00
CA GLU A 290 5.66 -2.69 1.82
C GLU A 290 6.42 -1.51 2.44
N LEU A 291 6.97 -1.68 3.65
CA LEU A 291 7.77 -0.64 4.32
C LEU A 291 8.98 -0.22 3.48
N LYS A 292 9.71 -1.19 2.90
CA LYS A 292 10.88 -0.95 2.04
C LYS A 292 10.56 -0.27 0.72
N ARG A 293 9.35 -0.50 0.18
CA ARG A 293 8.92 0.07 -1.11
C ARG A 293 8.27 1.43 -0.97
N GLY A 294 7.65 1.69 0.18
CA GLY A 294 7.00 2.95 0.46
C GLY A 294 7.97 4.02 0.94
N ASN A 295 7.40 5.11 1.46
CA ASN A 295 8.14 6.33 1.77
C ASN A 295 8.03 6.76 3.24
N LEU A 296 7.53 5.87 4.10
CA LEU A 296 7.37 6.13 5.53
C LEU A 296 8.69 6.48 6.22
N ILE A 297 9.78 5.76 5.92
CA ILE A 297 11.08 6.00 6.56
C ILE A 297 11.62 7.38 6.20
N ALA A 298 11.52 7.79 4.94
CA ALA A 298 11.92 9.12 4.50
C ALA A 298 11.05 10.22 5.15
N ALA A 299 9.74 9.98 5.29
CA ALA A 299 8.84 10.90 5.97
C ALA A 299 9.16 11.02 7.48
N MET A 300 9.51 9.91 8.14
CA MET A 300 9.94 9.89 9.54
C MET A 300 11.24 10.64 9.75
N GLN A 301 12.21 10.52 8.83
CA GLN A 301 13.45 11.31 8.88
C GLN A 301 13.18 12.80 8.68
N HIS A 302 12.33 13.15 7.71
CA HIS A 302 11.93 14.53 7.49
C HIS A 302 11.23 15.13 8.73
N ALA A 303 10.35 14.36 9.39
CA ALA A 303 9.72 14.76 10.65
C ALA A 303 10.69 14.88 11.84
N ASP A 304 11.88 14.29 11.76
CA ASP A 304 12.90 14.43 12.81
C ASP A 304 13.74 15.71 12.64
N GLU A 305 13.86 16.18 11.39
CA GLU A 305 14.72 17.31 11.01
C GLU A 305 13.94 18.63 10.90
N GLU A 306 12.67 18.59 10.49
CA GLU A 306 11.85 19.77 10.25
C GLU A 306 11.06 20.19 11.49
N GLU A 307 11.32 21.40 12.00
CA GLU A 307 10.66 21.92 13.20
C GLU A 307 9.17 22.22 12.98
N ASP A 308 8.78 22.60 11.76
CA ASP A 308 7.39 22.82 11.37
C ASP A 308 6.76 21.55 10.78
N ILE A 309 6.03 20.82 11.63
CA ILE A 309 5.39 19.54 11.27
C ILE A 309 4.45 19.67 10.06
N ASN A 310 3.93 20.86 9.76
CA ASN A 310 3.00 21.06 8.64
C ASN A 310 3.69 20.98 7.28
N LYS A 311 5.00 21.23 7.21
CA LYS A 311 5.79 21.00 5.98
C LYS A 311 6.00 19.51 5.70
N VAL A 312 5.82 18.65 6.70
CA VAL A 312 5.84 17.20 6.55
C VAL A 312 4.48 16.69 6.06
N LEU A 313 4.12 17.05 4.83
CA LEU A 313 2.81 16.78 4.23
C LEU A 313 2.44 15.29 4.24
N ARG A 314 3.44 14.42 4.08
CA ARG A 314 3.28 12.96 4.10
C ARG A 314 3.10 12.50 5.54
N TYR A 315 1.90 11.99 5.82
CA TYR A 315 1.49 11.38 7.09
C TYR A 315 1.37 12.35 8.28
N PHE A 316 2.36 13.21 8.53
CA PHE A 316 2.54 13.90 9.82
C PHE A 316 1.95 15.32 9.89
N SER A 317 1.66 16.00 8.78
CA SER A 317 1.09 17.35 8.81
C SER A 317 -0.14 17.47 9.72
N TYR A 318 -0.06 18.40 10.68
CA TYR A 318 -1.14 18.69 11.62
C TYR A 318 -2.31 19.39 10.93
N GLU A 319 -2.04 20.30 9.99
CA GLU A 319 -3.07 20.95 9.18
C GLU A 319 -3.92 19.93 8.41
N HIS A 320 -3.30 18.91 7.81
CA HIS A 320 -4.04 17.82 7.17
C HIS A 320 -4.93 17.05 8.15
N PHE A 321 -4.41 16.73 9.34
CA PHE A 321 -5.23 16.11 10.39
C PHE A 321 -6.41 17.01 10.76
N TYR A 322 -6.17 18.29 11.01
CA TYR A 322 -7.18 19.23 11.48
C TYR A 322 -8.33 19.38 10.47
N VAL A 323 -8.02 19.50 9.18
CA VAL A 323 -9.03 19.55 8.12
C VAL A 323 -9.88 18.27 8.10
N ILE A 324 -9.25 17.10 8.17
CA ILE A 324 -9.96 15.82 8.19
C ILE A 324 -10.87 15.71 9.42
N TYR A 325 -10.36 16.06 10.60
CA TYR A 325 -11.10 16.02 11.84
C TYR A 325 -12.28 17.00 11.84
N CYS A 326 -12.09 18.25 11.37
CA CYS A 326 -13.17 19.21 11.23
C CYS A 326 -14.27 18.72 10.29
N LYS A 327 -13.91 18.10 9.15
CA LYS A 327 -14.89 17.56 8.21
C LYS A 327 -15.69 16.40 8.82
N PHE A 328 -15.06 15.57 9.63
CA PHE A 328 -15.77 14.54 10.39
C PHE A 328 -16.73 15.16 11.41
N TRP A 329 -16.23 16.10 12.22
CA TRP A 329 -16.98 16.76 13.28
C TRP A 329 -18.18 17.56 12.74
N GLU A 330 -18.06 18.17 11.55
CA GLU A 330 -19.16 18.85 10.86
C GLU A 330 -20.32 17.89 10.49
N LEU A 331 -20.02 16.61 10.27
CA LEU A 331 -21.01 15.59 9.89
C LEU A 331 -21.62 14.87 11.11
N ASP A 332 -20.81 14.59 12.12
CA ASP A 332 -21.20 13.93 13.37
C ASP A 332 -21.89 14.91 14.33
N THR A 333 -23.18 15.19 14.07
CA THR A 333 -23.96 16.20 14.79
C THR A 333 -24.36 15.79 16.21
N ASP A 334 -24.47 14.49 16.49
CA ASP A 334 -24.79 13.93 17.81
C ASP A 334 -23.54 13.58 18.62
N HIS A 335 -22.35 13.74 18.04
CA HIS A 335 -21.06 13.57 18.69
C HIS A 335 -20.88 12.16 19.28
N ASP A 336 -21.46 11.16 18.62
CA ASP A 336 -21.33 9.75 19.00
C ASP A 336 -20.10 9.08 18.35
N PHE A 337 -19.33 9.87 17.58
CA PHE A 337 -18.14 9.46 16.85
C PHE A 337 -18.40 8.44 15.75
N LEU A 338 -19.62 8.46 15.21
CA LEU A 338 -20.06 7.63 14.12
C LEU A 338 -20.80 8.49 13.07
N ILE A 339 -20.65 8.11 11.81
CA ILE A 339 -21.33 8.77 10.69
C ILE A 339 -22.29 7.76 10.07
N ASP A 340 -23.57 8.10 10.01
CA ASP A 340 -24.56 7.34 9.25
C ASP A 340 -24.69 7.85 7.80
N LYS A 341 -25.58 7.21 7.06
CA LYS A 341 -25.80 7.50 5.65
C LYS A 341 -26.32 8.92 5.44
N GLU A 342 -27.23 9.34 6.30
CA GLU A 342 -27.89 10.65 6.30
C GLU A 342 -26.89 11.76 6.61
N ASN A 343 -25.91 11.50 7.47
CA ASN A 343 -24.77 12.38 7.71
C ASN A 343 -23.91 12.48 6.45
N LEU A 344 -23.42 11.37 5.90
CA LEU A 344 -22.46 11.39 4.78
C LEU A 344 -23.04 12.02 3.50
N ILE A 345 -24.36 11.90 3.25
CA ILE A 345 -25.03 12.56 2.11
C ILE A 345 -24.84 14.09 2.14
N ARG A 346 -24.63 14.70 3.31
CA ARG A 346 -24.42 16.15 3.45
C ARG A 346 -22.98 16.57 3.15
N TYR A 347 -22.05 15.63 3.02
CA TYR A 347 -20.65 15.93 2.71
C TYR A 347 -20.50 16.78 1.46
N GLY A 348 -19.68 17.82 1.54
CA GLY A 348 -19.37 18.71 0.43
C GLY A 348 -20.58 19.43 -0.17
N ASN A 349 -21.60 19.77 0.64
CA ASN A 349 -22.88 20.32 0.17
C ASN A 349 -23.61 19.37 -0.81
N HIS A 350 -23.73 18.10 -0.43
CA HIS A 350 -24.33 17.07 -1.27
C HIS A 350 -23.56 16.79 -2.57
N ALA A 351 -22.23 16.86 -2.52
CA ALA A 351 -21.37 16.57 -3.68
C ALA A 351 -21.45 15.10 -4.11
N LEU A 352 -21.72 14.18 -3.17
CA LEU A 352 -21.88 12.76 -3.45
C LEU A 352 -23.30 12.42 -3.87
N THR A 353 -23.44 11.60 -4.92
CA THR A 353 -24.75 11.05 -5.28
C THR A 353 -25.20 10.02 -4.25
N TYR A 354 -26.52 9.93 -4.02
CA TYR A 354 -27.12 8.93 -3.13
C TYR A 354 -26.62 7.51 -3.44
N ARG A 355 -26.54 7.13 -4.72
CA ARG A 355 -26.06 5.81 -5.13
C ARG A 355 -24.61 5.51 -4.72
N ILE A 356 -23.74 6.51 -4.71
CA ILE A 356 -22.37 6.35 -4.24
C ILE A 356 -22.35 6.18 -2.72
N VAL A 357 -23.14 6.96 -1.99
CA VAL A 357 -23.25 6.81 -0.53
C VAL A 357 -23.78 5.42 -0.17
N ASP A 358 -24.83 4.92 -0.84
CA ASP A 358 -25.35 3.56 -0.65
C ASP A 358 -24.25 2.50 -0.79
N ARG A 359 -23.37 2.67 -1.78
CA ARG A 359 -22.29 1.72 -2.06
C ARG A 359 -21.18 1.76 -1.01
N ILE A 360 -20.87 2.95 -0.50
CA ILE A 360 -19.94 3.14 0.61
C ILE A 360 -20.50 2.43 1.87
N PHE A 361 -21.77 2.67 2.21
CA PHE A 361 -22.42 2.03 3.37
C PHE A 361 -22.75 0.55 3.19
N SER A 362 -22.84 0.08 1.95
CA SER A 362 -22.84 -1.35 1.61
C SER A 362 -21.44 -1.97 1.75
N GLN A 363 -20.44 -1.18 2.16
CA GLN A 363 -19.06 -1.63 2.42
C GLN A 363 -18.43 -2.34 1.22
N VAL A 364 -18.72 -1.82 0.02
CA VAL A 364 -18.20 -2.35 -1.23
C VAL A 364 -16.74 -1.95 -1.47
N PRO A 365 -16.37 -0.65 -1.40
CA PRO A 365 -14.97 -0.27 -1.62
C PRO A 365 -14.05 -0.77 -0.50
N ARG A 366 -14.55 -0.85 0.74
CA ARG A 366 -13.81 -1.32 1.91
C ARG A 366 -14.79 -1.79 2.98
N LYS A 367 -14.40 -2.82 3.75
CA LYS A 367 -15.12 -3.21 4.98
C LYS A 367 -14.87 -2.17 6.07
N PHE A 368 -15.93 -1.81 6.79
CA PHE A 368 -15.81 -0.87 7.90
C PHE A 368 -15.15 -1.55 9.10
N THR A 369 -14.35 -0.80 9.84
CA THR A 369 -13.79 -1.22 11.13
C THR A 369 -14.75 -0.91 12.27
N SER A 370 -15.73 -0.02 12.04
CA SER A 370 -16.87 0.20 12.92
C SER A 370 -17.58 -1.11 13.26
N LYS A 371 -17.88 -1.29 14.56
CA LYS A 371 -18.65 -2.43 15.08
C LYS A 371 -20.16 -2.18 15.05
N VAL A 372 -20.58 -0.97 14.69
CA VAL A 372 -21.99 -0.57 14.67
C VAL A 372 -22.51 -0.68 13.24
N GLU A 373 -23.54 -1.50 13.05
CA GLU A 373 -24.14 -1.74 11.73
C GLU A 373 -24.70 -0.44 11.13
N GLY A 374 -24.46 -0.24 9.83
CA GLY A 374 -24.92 0.94 9.11
C GLY A 374 -24.20 2.25 9.49
N LYS A 375 -23.20 2.20 10.37
CA LYS A 375 -22.45 3.38 10.82
C LYS A 375 -20.96 3.25 10.51
N MET A 376 -20.38 4.32 9.98
CA MET A 376 -18.96 4.49 9.66
C MET A 376 -18.23 5.10 10.87
N GLY A 377 -17.11 4.50 11.29
CA GLY A 377 -16.27 5.09 12.33
C GLY A 377 -15.31 6.14 11.77
N TYR A 378 -14.58 6.84 12.65
CA TYR A 378 -13.60 7.83 12.21
C TYR A 378 -12.50 7.26 11.31
N GLU A 379 -11.96 6.07 11.61
CA GLU A 379 -10.98 5.41 10.73
C GLU A 379 -11.54 5.23 9.31
N ASP A 380 -12.75 4.69 9.21
CA ASP A 380 -13.42 4.46 7.94
C ASP A 380 -13.66 5.77 7.18
N PHE A 381 -14.00 6.84 7.91
CA PHE A 381 -14.13 8.18 7.34
C PHE A 381 -12.80 8.71 6.82
N VAL A 382 -11.68 8.52 7.55
CA VAL A 382 -10.35 8.92 7.08
C VAL A 382 -10.01 8.26 5.75
N TYR A 383 -10.30 6.98 5.58
CA TYR A 383 -10.14 6.28 4.29
C TYR A 383 -11.01 6.90 3.19
N PHE A 384 -12.27 7.21 3.51
CA PHE A 384 -13.18 7.87 2.57
C PHE A 384 -12.65 9.25 2.14
N ILE A 385 -12.32 10.14 3.08
CA ILE A 385 -11.92 11.52 2.75
C ILE A 385 -10.58 11.55 2.01
N LEU A 386 -9.62 10.69 2.36
CA LEU A 386 -8.36 10.59 1.61
C LEU A 386 -8.58 10.11 0.17
N SER A 387 -9.59 9.28 -0.07
CA SER A 387 -9.99 8.86 -1.42
C SER A 387 -10.75 9.97 -2.14
N GLU A 388 -11.55 10.76 -1.43
CA GLU A 388 -12.34 11.82 -2.04
C GLU A 388 -11.50 13.04 -2.45
N GLU A 389 -10.55 13.45 -1.61
CA GLU A 389 -9.73 14.65 -1.83
C GLU A 389 -8.63 14.46 -2.88
N ASP A 390 -7.99 13.28 -2.95
CA ASP A 390 -6.98 12.95 -3.96
C ASP A 390 -7.36 11.72 -4.79
N LYS A 391 -8.25 11.96 -5.77
CA LYS A 391 -8.71 10.95 -6.72
C LYS A 391 -7.63 10.41 -7.66
N SER A 392 -6.47 11.05 -7.71
CA SER A 392 -5.36 10.63 -8.57
C SER A 392 -4.45 9.59 -7.92
N SER A 393 -4.53 9.46 -6.59
CA SER A 393 -3.73 8.51 -5.85
C SER A 393 -4.15 7.06 -6.14
N GLU A 394 -3.18 6.15 -6.22
CA GLU A 394 -3.42 4.72 -6.43
C GLU A 394 -4.44 4.08 -5.45
N PRO A 395 -4.45 4.36 -4.12
CA PRO A 395 -5.47 3.80 -3.22
C PRO A 395 -6.86 4.36 -3.51
N SER A 396 -6.93 5.64 -3.88
CA SER A 396 -8.20 6.26 -4.25
C SER A 396 -8.77 5.70 -5.54
N LEU A 397 -7.91 5.49 -6.55
CA LEU A 397 -8.32 4.87 -7.81
C LEU A 397 -8.91 3.49 -7.55
N GLU A 398 -8.28 2.66 -6.72
CA GLU A 398 -8.83 1.36 -6.31
C GLU A 398 -10.17 1.52 -5.56
N TYR A 399 -10.23 2.42 -4.57
CA TYR A 399 -11.45 2.70 -3.79
C TYR A 399 -12.63 3.05 -4.70
N TRP A 400 -12.47 4.02 -5.59
CA TRP A 400 -13.54 4.47 -6.49
C TRP A 400 -13.81 3.50 -7.64
N TYR A 401 -12.78 2.82 -8.15
CA TYR A 401 -12.96 1.77 -9.15
C TYR A 401 -13.80 0.63 -8.60
N ILE A 402 -13.54 0.14 -7.38
CA ILE A 402 -14.36 -0.91 -6.75
C ILE A 402 -15.78 -0.36 -6.45
N CYS A 403 -15.87 0.87 -5.97
CA CYS A 403 -17.16 1.51 -5.69
C CYS A 403 -18.05 1.58 -6.95
N THR A 404 -17.48 1.92 -8.12
CA THR A 404 -18.18 2.14 -9.39
C THR A 404 -18.18 0.95 -10.36
N SER A 405 -17.30 -0.04 -10.22
CA SER A 405 -17.16 -1.15 -11.19
C SER A 405 -18.40 -2.06 -11.22
N CYS A 406 -19.10 -2.27 -10.10
CA CYS A 406 -20.40 -2.96 -10.15
C CYS A 406 -21.46 -2.16 -10.92
N PHE A 407 -21.27 -0.85 -11.08
CA PHE A 407 -22.17 0.04 -11.80
C PHE A 407 -22.11 -0.17 -13.32
N LEU A 408 -20.92 -0.48 -13.86
CA LEU A 408 -20.75 -0.85 -15.28
C LEU A 408 -21.39 -2.19 -15.62
N LEU A 409 -21.34 -3.17 -14.70
CA LEU A 409 -22.06 -4.44 -14.85
C LEU A 409 -23.60 -4.24 -14.77
N SER A 410 -24.07 -3.40 -13.85
CA SER A 410 -25.50 -3.11 -13.64
C SER A 410 -26.15 -2.34 -14.80
N ILE A 411 -25.52 -1.26 -15.31
CA ILE A 411 -26.06 -0.50 -16.46
C ILE A 411 -26.11 -1.37 -17.72
N TYR A 412 -25.11 -2.24 -17.89
CA TYR A 412 -25.04 -3.16 -19.02
C TYR A 412 -26.21 -4.16 -19.02
N GLU A 413 -26.59 -4.69 -17.86
CA GLU A 413 -27.76 -5.59 -17.77
C GLU A 413 -29.10 -4.88 -17.91
N ILE A 414 -29.22 -3.65 -17.41
CA ILE A 414 -30.43 -2.82 -17.61
C ILE A 414 -30.59 -2.49 -19.09
N ALA A 415 -29.50 -2.17 -19.80
CA ALA A 415 -29.53 -1.89 -21.24
C ALA A 415 -29.87 -3.13 -22.10
N VAL A 416 -29.45 -4.34 -21.67
CA VAL A 416 -29.78 -5.60 -22.34
C VAL A 416 -31.26 -5.99 -22.15
N ASN A 417 -31.86 -5.69 -20.99
CA ASN A 417 -33.28 -5.99 -20.76
C ASN A 417 -34.24 -4.95 -21.38
N LEU A 418 -33.76 -3.74 -21.68
CA LEU A 418 -34.54 -2.74 -22.42
C LEU A 418 -34.49 -2.92 -23.95
N MET A 419 -33.63 -3.81 -24.46
CA MET A 419 -33.51 -4.12 -25.90
C MET A 419 -34.13 -5.48 -26.30
N HIS A 420 -34.75 -6.18 -25.35
CA HIS A 420 -35.68 -7.29 -25.59
C HIS A 420 -37.11 -6.80 -25.39
#